data_AF-A0A2S4LAR8-F1
#
_entry.id   AF-A0A2S4LAR8-F1
#
_cell.length_a   1.000
_cell.length_b   1.000
_cell.length_c   1.000
_cell.angle_alpha   90.00
_cell.angle_beta   90.00
_cell.angle_gamma   90.00
#
_symmetry.space_group_name_H-M   'P 1'
#
loop_
_entity.id
_entity.type
_entity.pdbx_description
1 polymer ?
#
loop_
_entity_poly.entity_id
_entity_poly.type
_entity_poly.pdbx_seq_one_letter_code
_entity_poly.pdbx_strand_id
1 'polypeptide(L)'
;MYRGLPRQCFAHSFLPFKGPPTKRFDLQGRTISSSMPLPSSSLYQDPAPAMWKFPSRRSVVHSTEGIVACTQPLAAKCGLEVLRAGGNAAV
;
A
#
# COMPACT_ATOMS: atom_id res chain seq x y z
N MET A 1 26.49 -20.78 2.08
CA MET A 1 26.49 -21.00 3.54
C MET A 1 26.64 -19.63 4.22
N TYR A 2 25.55 -18.85 4.29
CA TYR A 2 25.50 -17.64 5.12
C TYR A 2 24.58 -17.94 6.31
N ARG A 3 25.22 -18.08 7.48
CA ARG A 3 24.63 -18.12 8.82
C ARG A 3 23.74 -16.86 8.99
N GLY A 4 22.52 -16.87 9.50
CA GLY A 4 22.04 -17.49 10.73
C GLY A 4 21.71 -16.39 11.75
N LEU A 5 20.47 -15.89 11.72
CA LEU A 5 19.71 -15.19 12.81
C LEU A 5 20.12 -13.73 13.15
N PRO A 6 19.23 -12.88 13.76
CA PRO A 6 18.13 -13.27 14.63
C PRO A 6 16.72 -12.77 14.31
N ARG A 7 15.78 -13.64 14.68
CA ARG A 7 14.40 -13.36 15.03
C ARG A 7 14.37 -12.23 16.05
N GLN A 8 13.82 -11.08 15.69
CA GLN A 8 13.41 -10.08 16.68
C GLN A 8 11.97 -10.36 17.07
N CYS A 9 11.87 -10.92 18.27
CA CYS A 9 10.71 -10.85 19.12
C CYS A 9 10.26 -9.39 19.24
N PHE A 10 8.99 -9.10 18.93
CA PHE A 10 8.33 -7.92 19.47
C PHE A 10 7.07 -8.40 20.19
N ALA A 11 7.31 -8.86 21.42
CA ALA A 11 6.28 -8.99 22.42
C ALA A 11 6.03 -7.61 23.03
N HIS A 12 4.74 -7.33 23.29
CA HIS A 12 4.20 -6.32 24.20
C HIS A 12 4.53 -4.83 23.96
N SER A 13 3.48 -4.09 23.60
CA SER A 13 3.17 -2.81 24.25
C SER A 13 1.66 -2.56 24.14
N PHE A 14 0.98 -2.91 25.22
CA PHE A 14 -0.41 -2.59 25.52
C PHE A 14 -0.58 -1.06 25.48
N LEU A 15 -1.31 -0.51 24.52
CA LEU A 15 -1.63 0.91 24.50
C LEU A 15 -2.83 1.17 25.43
N PRO A 16 -2.78 2.16 26.33
CA PRO A 16 -3.90 2.47 27.20
C PRO A 16 -5.07 3.07 26.41
N PHE A 17 -6.24 2.45 26.52
CA PHE A 17 -7.51 2.93 25.97
C PHE A 17 -7.92 4.22 26.68
N LYS A 18 -7.59 5.37 26.09
CA LYS A 18 -8.02 6.69 26.59
C LYS A 18 -9.47 6.89 26.14
N GLY A 19 -10.40 6.72 27.07
CA GLY A 19 -11.83 6.87 26.83
C GLY A 19 -12.22 8.24 26.26
N PRO A 20 -13.39 8.35 25.58
CA PRO A 20 -13.83 9.58 24.96
C PRO A 20 -14.17 10.65 26.03
N PRO A 21 -13.92 11.94 25.76
CA PRO A 21 -14.34 13.01 26.65
C PRO A 21 -15.87 13.09 26.68
N THR A 22 -16.43 12.97 27.87
CA THR A 22 -17.84 13.19 28.18
C THR A 22 -18.23 14.62 27.77
N LYS A 23 -18.90 14.74 26.62
CA LYS A 23 -19.51 16.01 26.19
C LYS A 23 -20.80 16.18 26.99
N ARG A 24 -20.79 17.18 27.87
CA ARG A 24 -21.94 17.68 28.62
C ARG A 24 -23.10 18.00 27.66
N PHE A 25 -24.30 17.61 28.08
CA PHE A 25 -25.57 18.04 27.51
C PHE A 25 -25.74 19.55 27.68
N ASP A 26 -26.05 20.27 26.60
CA ASP A 26 -26.58 21.62 26.69
C ASP A 26 -28.11 21.61 26.70
N LEU A 27 -28.65 22.47 27.57
CA LEU A 27 -30.02 22.45 28.09
C LEU A 27 -31.02 23.27 27.26
N GLN A 28 -30.79 23.47 25.97
CA GLN A 28 -31.61 24.37 25.15
C GLN A 28 -32.02 23.70 23.84
N GLY A 29 -33.08 22.90 23.93
CA GLY A 29 -33.76 22.35 22.77
C GLY A 29 -34.30 23.47 21.85
N ARG A 30 -33.62 23.69 20.72
CA ARG A 30 -34.15 24.07 19.39
C ARG A 30 -32.98 24.46 18.46
N THR A 31 -32.94 23.92 17.23
CA THR A 31 -33.29 24.65 15.98
C THR A 31 -32.98 23.84 14.71
N ILE A 32 -34.01 23.71 13.87
CA ILE A 32 -34.08 23.97 12.40
C ILE A 32 -33.06 23.29 11.48
N SER A 33 -33.62 22.50 10.56
CA SER A 33 -33.03 21.98 9.32
C SER A 33 -32.05 22.97 8.64
N SER A 34 -30.79 22.56 8.53
CA SER A 34 -29.99 22.85 7.35
C SER A 34 -29.06 21.65 7.15
N SER A 35 -29.33 20.85 6.12
CA SER A 35 -28.36 19.92 5.59
C SER A 35 -27.18 20.75 5.10
N MET A 36 -26.08 20.83 5.87
CA MET A 36 -24.86 21.40 5.34
C MET A 36 -24.45 20.54 4.14
N PRO A 37 -24.37 21.10 2.92
CA PRO A 37 -23.68 20.40 1.85
C PRO A 37 -22.23 20.23 2.32
N LEU A 38 -21.73 19.02 2.24
CA LEU A 38 -20.33 18.74 2.56
C LEU A 38 -19.45 19.74 1.77
N PRO A 39 -18.42 20.32 2.39
CA PRO A 39 -17.54 21.26 1.70
C PRO A 39 -16.94 20.57 0.47
N SER A 40 -16.77 21.31 -0.63
CA SER A 40 -16.27 20.81 -1.92
C SER A 40 -14.93 20.05 -1.78
N SER A 41 -14.11 20.41 -0.79
CA SER A 41 -12.87 19.71 -0.43
C SER A 41 -13.06 18.26 0.04
N SER A 42 -14.27 17.86 0.43
CA SER A 42 -14.62 16.47 0.72
C SER A 42 -15.09 15.70 -0.53
N LEU A 43 -15.46 16.40 -1.60
CA LEU A 43 -15.89 15.79 -2.87
C LEU A 43 -14.69 15.41 -3.74
N TYR A 44 -13.59 16.14 -3.59
CA TYR A 44 -12.32 15.86 -4.26
C TYR A 44 -11.34 15.27 -3.26
N GLN A 45 -10.76 14.12 -3.58
CA GLN A 45 -9.56 13.66 -2.88
C GLN A 45 -8.51 14.77 -2.94
N ASP A 46 -7.93 15.12 -1.79
CA ASP A 46 -6.83 16.10 -1.68
C ASP A 46 -5.78 15.79 -2.76
N PRO A 47 -5.32 16.76 -3.60
CA PRO A 47 -4.68 16.49 -4.89
C PRO A 47 -3.29 15.80 -4.82
N ALA A 48 -2.83 15.40 -3.64
CA ALA A 48 -1.72 14.48 -3.52
C ALA A 48 -1.79 13.73 -2.18
N PRO A 49 -2.55 12.62 -2.06
CA PRO A 49 -2.18 11.62 -1.07
C PRO A 49 -0.70 11.31 -1.33
N ALA A 50 0.16 11.45 -0.31
CA ALA A 50 1.59 11.20 -0.42
C ALA A 50 1.79 9.93 -1.26
N MET A 51 2.39 10.11 -2.45
CA MET A 51 2.36 9.16 -3.57
C MET A 51 2.68 7.73 -3.13
N TRP A 52 3.48 7.60 -2.06
CA TRP A 52 3.69 6.35 -1.35
C TRP A 52 3.71 6.59 0.17
N LYS A 53 2.59 6.33 0.87
CA LYS A 53 2.50 6.41 2.35
C LYS A 53 3.45 5.44 3.07
N PHE A 54 3.85 4.36 2.39
CA PHE A 54 4.72 3.33 2.93
C PHE A 54 5.78 2.92 1.89
N PRO A 55 7.00 2.57 2.33
CA PRO A 55 8.04 2.12 1.41
C PRO A 55 7.66 0.76 0.81
N SER A 56 7.60 0.69 -0.52
CA SER A 56 7.49 -0.58 -1.25
C SER A 56 8.86 -1.27 -1.32
N ARG A 57 8.89 -2.60 -1.23
CA ARG A 57 10.09 -3.40 -1.49
C ARG A 57 9.82 -4.38 -2.62
N ARG A 58 10.71 -4.44 -3.62
CA ARG A 58 10.70 -5.47 -4.66
C ARG A 58 11.73 -6.53 -4.29
N SER A 59 11.30 -7.77 -4.10
CA SER A 59 12.22 -8.89 -3.91
C SER A 59 12.94 -9.19 -5.22
N VAL A 60 14.18 -9.67 -5.11
CA VAL A 60 14.92 -10.18 -6.28
C VAL A 60 14.18 -11.40 -6.83
N VAL A 61 14.01 -11.45 -8.15
CA VAL A 61 13.36 -12.55 -8.84
C VAL A 61 14.41 -13.52 -9.36
N HIS A 62 14.22 -14.81 -9.12
CA HIS A 62 15.11 -15.89 -9.55
C HIS A 62 14.34 -16.87 -10.44
N SER A 63 15.03 -17.50 -11.39
CA SER A 63 14.48 -18.52 -12.30
C SER A 63 15.60 -19.46 -12.76
N THR A 64 15.26 -20.71 -13.05
CA THR A 64 16.17 -21.75 -13.53
C THR A 64 16.20 -21.87 -15.06
N GLU A 65 15.10 -21.49 -15.73
CA GLU A 65 14.90 -21.74 -17.17
C GLU A 65 15.05 -20.46 -18.03
N GLY A 66 15.12 -19.30 -17.39
CA GLY A 66 15.28 -18.00 -18.07
C GLY A 66 14.54 -16.86 -17.36
N ILE A 67 15.02 -15.63 -17.54
CA ILE A 67 14.43 -14.40 -16.98
C ILE A 67 14.39 -13.34 -18.08
N VAL A 68 13.31 -12.57 -18.14
CA VAL A 68 13.18 -11.37 -18.99
C VAL A 68 12.95 -10.15 -18.11
N ALA A 69 13.80 -9.14 -18.21
CA ALA A 69 13.70 -7.88 -17.46
C ALA A 69 13.62 -6.69 -18.42
N CYS A 70 12.55 -5.90 -18.33
CA CYS A 70 12.34 -4.72 -19.17
C CYS A 70 11.38 -3.73 -18.50
N THR A 71 11.31 -2.51 -19.05
CA THR A 71 10.51 -1.41 -18.51
C THR A 71 9.01 -1.60 -18.73
N GLN A 72 8.63 -2.31 -19.79
CA GLN A 72 7.25 -2.54 -20.19
C GLN A 72 6.83 -3.99 -19.89
N PRO A 73 5.80 -4.24 -19.05
CA PRO A 73 5.38 -5.59 -18.70
C PRO A 73 4.89 -6.40 -19.92
N LEU A 74 4.34 -5.73 -20.94
CA LEU A 74 3.94 -6.40 -22.18
C LEU A 74 5.14 -6.93 -22.98
N ALA A 75 6.25 -6.18 -23.02
CA ALA A 75 7.48 -6.63 -23.65
C ALA A 75 8.08 -7.82 -22.86
N ALA A 76 7.98 -7.80 -21.53
CA ALA A 76 8.43 -8.91 -20.69
C ALA A 76 7.65 -10.18 -21.02
N LYS A 77 6.34 -10.06 -21.18
CA LYS A 77 5.47 -11.17 -21.56
C LYS A 77 5.82 -11.73 -22.93
N CYS A 78 6.04 -10.88 -23.94
CA CYS A 78 6.47 -11.30 -25.26
C CYS A 78 7.80 -12.08 -25.21
N GLY A 79 8.81 -11.56 -24.49
CA GLY A 79 10.09 -12.26 -24.33
C GLY A 79 9.94 -13.61 -23.63
N LEU A 80 9.06 -13.72 -22.64
CA LEU A 80 8.76 -15.01 -21.99
C LEU A 80 8.12 -16.02 -22.94
N GLU A 81 7.24 -15.57 -23.85
CA GLU A 81 6.66 -16.47 -24.87
C GLU A 81 7.71 -16.98 -25.86
N VAL A 82 8.69 -16.14 -26.24
CA VAL A 82 9.81 -16.58 -27.10
C VAL A 82 10.67 -17.64 -26.41
N LEU A 83 11.03 -17.43 -25.13
CA LEU A 83 11.79 -18.43 -24.36
C LEU A 83 10.99 -19.75 -24.20
N ARG A 84 9.67 -19.66 -24.00
CA ARG A 84 8.79 -20.85 -23.91
C ARG A 84 8.67 -21.60 -25.23
N ALA A 85 8.73 -20.91 -26.35
CA ALA A 85 8.76 -21.50 -27.68
C ALA A 85 10.10 -22.16 -28.04
N GLY A 86 11.09 -22.16 -27.12
CA GLY A 86 12.42 -22.71 -27.35
C GLY A 86 13.42 -21.73 -27.96
N GLY A 87 13.09 -20.43 -27.98
CA GLY A 87 14.03 -19.37 -28.35
C GLY A 87 15.13 -19.16 -27.30
N ASN A 88 16.21 -18.50 -27.68
CA ASN A 88 17.35 -18.19 -26.81
C ASN A 88 17.42 -16.70 -26.46
N ALA A 89 18.20 -16.37 -25.42
CA ALA A 89 18.60 -15.00 -25.15
C ALA A 89 19.75 -14.65 -26.11
N ALA A 90 19.43 -14.00 -27.23
CA ALA A 90 20.43 -13.68 -28.24
C ALA A 90 21.42 -12.61 -27.75
N VAL A 91 22.70 -12.83 -28.07
CA VAL A 91 23.89 -11.97 -27.81
C VAL A 91 24.35 -11.36 -29.12
#